data_AF-A0A966WIM0-F1
#
_entry.id   AF-A0A966WIM0-F1
#
_cell.length_a   1.000
_cell.length_b   1.000
_cell.length_c   1.000
_cell.angle_alpha   90.00
_cell.angle_beta   90.00
_cell.angle_gamma   90.00
#
_symmetry.space_group_name_H-M   'P 1'
#
loop_
_entity.id
_entity.type
_entity.pdbx_description
1 polymer ?
#
loop_
_entity_poly.entity_id
_entity_poly.type
_entity_poly.pdbx_seq_one_letter_code
_entity_poly.pdbx_strand_id
1 'polypeptide(L)'
;ISQHNQSSLGIFFSCIRKILFSKSDFEKQHYALLAVMCTYGIEILADNIVDCRANMLKVLADYLKLKETGELYRAASYVLSQNIILGDALKMRTRDSQPITFPEWGYLGKGKFQRRDFRLDTLTLSSTFSAEGSLFSQLGKHEIFTPTKTYPVMTVSDLAAEFGTAMEVTL
;
A
#
# COMPACT_ATOMS: atom_id res chain seq x y z
N ILE A 1 21.82 0.61 1.83
CA ILE A 1 20.81 0.19 0.84
C ILE A 1 19.64 1.15 0.98
N SER A 2 19.37 1.99 -0.02
CA SER A 2 18.19 2.88 0.04
C SER A 2 16.93 2.00 0.05
N GLN A 3 15.90 2.41 0.79
CA GLN A 3 14.65 1.63 0.90
C GLN A 3 13.91 1.49 -0.45
N HIS A 4 14.33 2.24 -1.48
CA HIS A 4 13.77 2.20 -2.82
C HIS A 4 13.98 0.89 -3.60
N ASN A 5 14.91 0.02 -3.18
CA ASN A 5 15.22 -1.23 -3.89
C ASN A 5 14.91 -2.50 -3.09
N GLN A 6 14.17 -2.40 -1.99
CA GLN A 6 13.75 -3.57 -1.20
C GLN A 6 12.31 -3.96 -1.57
N SER A 7 12.05 -5.27 -1.68
CA SER A 7 10.69 -5.79 -1.82
C SER A 7 9.82 -5.38 -0.63
N SER A 8 8.50 -5.30 -0.82
CA SER A 8 7.54 -4.98 0.25
C SER A 8 7.74 -5.85 1.51
N LEU A 9 8.13 -7.12 1.34
CA LEU A 9 8.45 -8.02 2.45
C LEU A 9 9.73 -7.61 3.20
N GLY A 10 10.78 -7.20 2.47
CA GLY A 10 12.00 -6.68 3.07
C GLY A 10 11.78 -5.36 3.83
N ILE A 11 10.94 -4.48 3.27
CA ILE A 11 10.50 -3.24 3.94
C ILE A 11 9.72 -3.59 5.22
N PHE A 12 8.78 -4.53 5.15
CA PHE A 12 7.98 -4.95 6.29
C PHE A 12 8.82 -5.47 7.46
N PHE A 13 9.77 -6.39 7.21
CA PHE A 13 10.68 -6.87 8.26
C PHE A 13 11.55 -5.75 8.84
N SER A 14 12.03 -4.83 8.00
CA SER A 14 12.77 -3.64 8.44
C SER A 14 11.92 -2.73 9.34
N CYS A 15 10.65 -2.54 8.99
CA CYS A 15 9.69 -1.78 9.79
C CYS A 15 9.44 -2.42 11.14
N ILE A 16 9.15 -3.73 11.19
CA ILE A 16 8.94 -4.45 12.45
C ILE A 16 10.13 -4.26 13.39
N ARG A 17 11.35 -4.44 12.87
CA ARG A 17 12.56 -4.22 13.68
C ARG A 17 12.61 -2.80 14.24
N LYS A 18 12.34 -1.79 13.41
CA LYS A 18 12.38 -0.40 13.85
C LYS A 18 11.25 -0.05 14.81
N ILE A 19 10.06 -0.62 14.66
CA ILE A 19 8.93 -0.45 15.59
C ILE A 19 9.30 -1.01 16.97
N LEU A 20 9.91 -2.19 17.02
CA LEU A 20 10.28 -2.86 18.27
C LEU A 20 11.44 -2.19 19.02
N PHE A 21 12.36 -1.55 18.30
CA PHE A 21 13.59 -0.99 18.89
C PHE A 21 13.71 0.54 18.81
N SER A 22 12.73 1.25 18.25
CA SER A 22 12.80 2.71 18.19
C SER A 22 12.60 3.33 19.57
N LYS A 23 13.42 4.35 19.85
CA LYS A 23 13.32 5.19 21.05
C LYS A 23 12.49 6.46 20.83
N SER A 24 12.01 6.68 19.61
CA SER A 24 11.29 7.88 19.21
C SER A 24 9.87 7.53 18.79
N ASP A 25 8.89 8.16 19.44
CA ASP A 25 7.47 7.99 19.09
C ASP A 25 7.21 8.39 17.63
N PHE A 26 7.89 9.43 17.15
CA PHE A 26 7.82 9.84 15.75
C PHE A 26 8.24 8.69 14.83
N GLU A 27 9.41 8.09 15.03
CA GLU A 27 9.87 7.00 14.17
C GLU A 27 8.95 5.78 14.27
N LYS A 28 8.55 5.41 15.48
CA LYS A 28 7.65 4.29 15.74
C LYS A 28 6.33 4.45 14.96
N GLN A 29 5.72 5.63 15.01
CA GLN A 29 4.49 5.94 14.29
C GLN A 29 4.66 5.84 12.77
N HIS A 30 5.74 6.39 12.21
CA HIS A 30 5.97 6.37 10.76
C HIS A 30 6.32 4.98 10.24
N TYR A 31 7.08 4.18 10.99
CA TYR A 31 7.35 2.79 10.60
C TYR A 31 6.13 1.89 10.78
N ALA A 32 5.28 2.16 11.76
CA ALA A 32 4.00 1.46 11.90
C ALA A 32 3.05 1.77 10.73
N LEU A 33 2.96 3.02 10.31
CA LEU A 33 2.23 3.39 9.09
C LEU A 33 2.83 2.74 7.84
N LEU A 34 4.17 2.72 7.72
CA LEU A 34 4.86 2.06 6.61
C LEU A 34 4.60 0.54 6.60
N ALA A 35 4.48 -0.09 7.77
CA ALA A 35 4.10 -1.50 7.86
C ALA A 35 2.67 -1.73 7.32
N VAL A 36 1.73 -0.83 7.62
CA VAL A 36 0.38 -0.85 7.02
C VAL A 36 0.43 -0.65 5.51
N MET A 37 1.25 0.28 5.02
CA MET A 37 1.46 0.51 3.58
C MET A 37 1.98 -0.73 2.83
N CYS A 38 2.59 -1.69 3.53
CA CYS A 38 3.08 -2.94 2.96
C CYS A 38 2.04 -4.07 2.93
N THR A 39 0.83 -3.83 3.43
CA THR A 39 -0.28 -4.80 3.40
C THR A 39 -1.16 -4.58 2.19
N TYR A 40 -1.58 -5.65 1.52
CA TYR A 40 -2.41 -5.59 0.31
C TYR A 40 -3.46 -6.70 0.35
N GLY A 41 -4.63 -6.43 -0.21
CA GLY A 41 -5.72 -7.39 -0.25
C GLY A 41 -6.65 -7.12 -1.43
N ILE A 42 -7.10 -8.20 -2.07
CA ILE A 42 -8.25 -8.17 -2.97
C ILE A 42 -9.30 -9.04 -2.33
N GLU A 43 -10.49 -8.51 -2.17
CA GLU A 43 -11.63 -9.22 -1.62
C GLU A 43 -12.82 -9.06 -2.57
N ILE A 44 -13.66 -10.09 -2.69
CA ILE A 44 -14.77 -10.13 -3.64
C ILE A 44 -16.07 -9.62 -3.02
N LEU A 45 -16.22 -9.71 -1.69
CA LEU A 45 -17.40 -9.27 -0.95
C LEU A 45 -17.18 -7.89 -0.28
N ALA A 46 -18.15 -7.00 -0.42
CA ALA A 46 -18.01 -5.60 0.00
C ALA A 46 -18.05 -5.42 1.53
N ASP A 47 -18.81 -6.25 2.24
CA ASP A 47 -18.84 -6.32 3.70
C ASP A 47 -17.49 -6.75 4.27
N ASN A 48 -16.87 -7.79 3.69
CA ASN A 48 -15.54 -8.24 4.08
C ASN A 48 -14.47 -7.13 3.93
N ILE A 49 -14.57 -6.26 2.92
CA ILE A 49 -13.68 -5.09 2.78
C ILE A 49 -13.81 -4.14 3.98
N VAL A 50 -15.04 -3.81 4.36
CA VAL A 50 -15.31 -2.89 5.47
C VAL A 50 -14.75 -3.47 6.77
N ASP A 51 -15.06 -4.74 7.06
CA ASP A 51 -14.59 -5.43 8.26
C ASP A 51 -13.07 -5.59 8.26
N CYS A 52 -12.46 -5.95 7.14
CA CYS A 52 -11.01 -6.09 7.02
C CYS A 52 -10.29 -4.77 7.33
N ARG A 53 -10.72 -3.67 6.70
CA ARG A 53 -10.14 -2.33 6.92
C ARG A 53 -10.33 -1.89 8.37
N ALA A 54 -11.53 -2.07 8.94
CA ALA A 54 -11.81 -1.72 10.33
C ALA A 54 -10.95 -2.52 11.31
N ASN A 55 -10.82 -3.84 11.10
CA ASN A 55 -10.02 -4.71 11.96
C ASN A 55 -8.52 -4.35 11.91
N MET A 56 -7.97 -4.13 10.72
CA MET A 56 -6.57 -3.73 10.57
C MET A 56 -6.29 -2.37 11.20
N LEU A 57 -7.19 -1.40 10.99
CA LEU A 57 -7.08 -0.08 11.57
C LEU A 57 -7.17 -0.11 13.09
N LYS A 58 -8.07 -0.94 13.64
CA LYS A 58 -8.21 -1.17 15.08
C LYS A 58 -6.91 -1.71 15.69
N VAL A 59 -6.28 -2.71 15.07
CA VAL A 59 -4.99 -3.25 15.55
C VAL A 59 -3.92 -2.16 15.63
N LEU A 60 -3.81 -1.31 14.61
CA LEU A 60 -2.87 -0.19 14.63
C LEU A 60 -3.22 0.82 15.74
N ALA A 61 -4.50 1.20 15.84
CA ALA A 61 -4.98 2.17 16.81
C ALA A 61 -4.77 1.68 18.25
N ASP A 62 -5.04 0.42 18.53
CA ASP A 62 -4.85 -0.19 19.84
C ASP A 62 -3.36 -0.29 20.22
N TYR A 63 -2.48 -0.57 19.24
CA TYR A 63 -1.04 -0.67 19.45
C TYR A 63 -0.40 0.69 19.73
N LEU A 64 -0.79 1.73 18.99
CA LEU A 64 -0.23 3.08 19.11
C LEU A 64 -1.05 4.03 20.00
N LYS A 65 -2.18 3.56 20.54
CA LYS A 65 -3.15 4.35 21.33
C LYS A 65 -3.66 5.59 20.58
N LEU A 66 -4.02 5.40 19.31
CA LEU A 66 -4.52 6.48 18.44
C LEU A 66 -5.98 6.84 18.74
N LYS A 67 -6.33 8.09 18.51
CA LYS A 67 -7.72 8.57 18.46
C LYS A 67 -8.19 8.62 17.02
N GLU A 68 -9.48 8.38 16.79
CA GLU A 68 -10.08 8.41 15.44
C GLU A 68 -9.97 9.79 14.76
N THR A 69 -9.92 10.85 15.55
CA THR A 69 -9.72 12.22 15.07
C THR A 69 -8.26 12.55 14.76
N GLY A 70 -7.32 11.66 15.08
CA GLY A 70 -5.88 11.88 14.88
C GLY A 70 -5.48 11.71 13.42
N GLU A 71 -4.51 12.51 12.98
CA GLU A 71 -4.01 12.47 11.60
C GLU A 71 -3.49 11.09 11.21
N LEU A 72 -2.73 10.42 12.10
CA LEU A 72 -2.17 9.10 11.81
C LEU A 72 -3.25 8.03 11.62
N TYR A 73 -4.36 8.13 12.36
CA TYR A 73 -5.49 7.22 12.21
C TYR A 73 -6.16 7.41 10.85
N ARG A 74 -6.42 8.67 10.46
CA ARG A 74 -7.01 9.02 9.16
C ARG A 74 -6.10 8.64 7.99
N ALA A 75 -4.80 8.90 8.12
CA ALA A 75 -3.81 8.50 7.13
C ALA A 75 -3.75 6.97 6.96
N ALA A 76 -3.77 6.20 8.06
CA ALA A 76 -3.81 4.75 7.99
C ALA A 76 -5.11 4.23 7.37
N SER A 77 -6.24 4.85 7.69
CA SER A 77 -7.53 4.54 7.08
C SER A 77 -7.50 4.77 5.56
N TYR A 78 -6.96 5.91 5.11
CA TYR A 78 -6.77 6.19 3.69
C TYR A 78 -5.85 5.14 3.03
N VAL A 79 -4.70 4.82 3.63
CA VAL A 79 -3.79 3.80 3.09
C VAL A 79 -4.51 2.45 2.93
N LEU A 80 -5.23 1.98 3.96
CA LEU A 80 -6.01 0.75 3.88
C LEU A 80 -7.10 0.80 2.80
N SER A 81 -7.69 1.98 2.56
CA SER A 81 -8.68 2.16 1.50
C SER A 81 -8.08 2.02 0.09
N GLN A 82 -6.81 2.35 -0.08
CA GLN A 82 -6.09 2.20 -1.35
C GLN A 82 -5.51 0.78 -1.51
N ASN A 83 -5.13 0.15 -0.40
CA ASN A 83 -4.42 -1.12 -0.40
C ASN A 83 -5.32 -2.36 -0.40
N ILE A 84 -6.52 -2.25 0.18
CA ILE A 84 -7.50 -3.35 0.29
C ILE A 84 -8.66 -3.03 -0.65
N ILE A 85 -8.76 -3.72 -1.78
CA ILE A 85 -9.67 -3.35 -2.89
C ILE A 85 -10.73 -4.41 -3.15
N LEU A 86 -11.92 -3.95 -3.56
CA LEU A 86 -13.01 -4.84 -3.99
C LEU A 86 -12.76 -5.31 -5.42
N GLY A 87 -12.56 -6.61 -5.63
CA GLY A 87 -12.28 -7.17 -6.95
C GLY A 87 -12.27 -8.69 -6.99
N ASP A 88 -12.24 -9.22 -8.20
CA ASP A 88 -12.04 -10.64 -8.48
C ASP A 88 -10.56 -10.86 -8.78
N ALA A 89 -9.83 -11.41 -7.80
CA ALA A 89 -8.40 -11.66 -7.92
C ALA A 89 -8.05 -12.69 -9.00
N LEU A 90 -8.93 -13.66 -9.26
CA LEU A 90 -8.72 -14.67 -10.31
C LEU A 90 -8.85 -14.05 -11.70
N LYS A 91 -9.80 -13.12 -11.87
CA LYS A 91 -9.93 -12.35 -13.12
C LYS A 91 -9.02 -11.12 -13.18
N MET A 92 -8.37 -10.76 -12.08
CA MET A 92 -7.55 -9.55 -11.91
C MET A 92 -8.29 -8.26 -12.28
N ARG A 93 -9.61 -8.23 -12.01
CA ARG A 93 -10.51 -7.13 -12.39
C ARG A 93 -11.33 -6.65 -11.20
N THR A 94 -11.64 -5.37 -11.18
CA THR A 94 -12.62 -4.78 -10.25
C THR A 94 -14.03 -5.28 -10.58
N ARG A 95 -15.01 -4.98 -9.71
CA ARG A 95 -16.42 -5.27 -9.97
C ARG A 95 -16.91 -4.69 -11.31
N ASP A 96 -16.41 -3.51 -11.68
CA ASP A 96 -16.74 -2.84 -12.95
C ASP A 96 -15.93 -3.35 -14.14
N SER A 97 -15.31 -4.53 -14.00
CA SER A 97 -14.47 -5.17 -15.00
C SER A 97 -13.24 -4.37 -15.42
N GLN A 98 -12.80 -3.38 -14.63
CA GLN A 98 -11.57 -2.63 -14.89
C GLN A 98 -10.35 -3.39 -14.39
N PRO A 99 -9.17 -3.24 -15.02
CA PRO A 99 -7.93 -3.82 -14.51
C PRO A 99 -7.65 -3.35 -13.09
N ILE A 100 -7.27 -4.27 -12.21
CA ILE A 100 -6.87 -3.94 -10.84
C ILE A 100 -5.54 -3.16 -10.85
N THR A 101 -5.49 -2.06 -10.09
CA THR A 101 -4.26 -1.32 -9.78
C THR A 101 -3.91 -1.40 -8.31
N PHE A 102 -2.63 -1.51 -7.99
CA PHE A 102 -2.11 -1.51 -6.63
C PHE A 102 -1.19 -0.32 -6.37
N PRO A 103 -1.30 0.31 -5.20
CA PRO A 103 -0.36 1.32 -4.77
C PRO A 103 0.92 0.66 -4.26
N GLU A 104 2.07 1.12 -4.69
CA GLU A 104 3.36 0.86 -4.06
C GLU A 104 3.77 2.11 -3.28
N TRP A 105 4.15 1.92 -2.03
CA TRP A 105 4.54 2.99 -1.13
C TRP A 105 6.05 2.96 -0.85
N GLY A 106 6.73 4.05 -1.16
CA GLY A 106 8.13 4.29 -0.82
C GLY A 106 8.25 5.22 0.39
N TYR A 107 9.16 4.92 1.32
CA TYR A 107 9.51 5.83 2.41
C TYR A 107 10.82 6.56 2.09
N LEU A 108 10.74 7.89 2.07
CA LEU A 108 11.86 8.78 1.76
C LEU A 108 12.58 9.28 3.03
N GLY A 109 12.12 8.83 4.21
CA GLY A 109 12.60 9.30 5.50
C GLY A 109 11.90 10.56 5.98
N LYS A 110 12.11 10.90 7.26
CA LYS A 110 11.57 12.11 7.92
C LYS A 110 10.04 12.27 7.75
N GLY A 111 9.30 11.17 7.75
CA GLY A 111 7.85 11.18 7.60
C GLY A 111 7.31 11.46 6.20
N LYS A 112 8.16 11.31 5.17
CA LYS A 112 7.78 11.51 3.77
C LYS A 112 7.60 10.20 3.03
N PHE A 113 6.50 10.09 2.31
CA PHE A 113 6.09 8.92 1.55
C PHE A 113 5.85 9.28 0.08
N GLN A 114 6.03 8.32 -0.82
CA GLN A 114 5.65 8.47 -2.22
C GLN A 114 4.86 7.24 -2.66
N ARG A 115 3.76 7.48 -3.37
CA ARG A 115 2.92 6.43 -3.95
C ARG A 115 3.17 6.31 -5.45
N ARG A 116 3.22 5.08 -5.95
CA ARG A 116 3.24 4.73 -7.37
C ARG A 116 2.22 3.64 -7.63
N ASP A 117 1.34 3.79 -8.60
CA ASP A 117 0.35 2.78 -8.92
C ASP A 117 0.83 1.86 -10.05
N PHE A 118 0.55 0.57 -9.93
CA PHE A 118 0.90 -0.46 -10.91
C PHE A 118 -0.31 -1.33 -11.22
N ARG A 119 -0.42 -1.87 -12.44
CA ARG A 119 -1.49 -2.83 -12.77
C ARG A 119 -1.12 -4.25 -12.37
N LEU A 120 -2.05 -4.96 -11.76
CA LEU A 120 -1.85 -6.34 -11.32
C LEU A 120 -1.54 -7.28 -12.49
N ASP A 121 -2.33 -7.19 -13.56
CA ASP A 121 -2.20 -8.07 -14.73
C ASP A 121 -0.79 -8.04 -15.32
N THR A 122 -0.21 -6.84 -15.39
CA THR A 122 1.14 -6.57 -15.89
C THR A 122 2.21 -7.18 -14.98
N LEU A 123 2.03 -7.09 -13.65
CA LEU A 123 2.94 -7.69 -12.66
C LEU A 123 2.90 -9.22 -12.69
N THR A 124 1.73 -9.85 -12.81
CA THR A 124 1.60 -11.33 -12.89
C THR A 124 2.09 -11.90 -14.22
N LEU A 125 1.93 -11.14 -15.30
CA LEU A 125 2.53 -11.51 -16.58
C LEU A 125 4.07 -11.48 -16.47
N SER A 126 4.64 -10.51 -15.74
CA SER A 126 6.08 -10.40 -15.52
C SER A 126 6.71 -11.63 -14.83
N SER A 127 6.03 -12.22 -13.84
CA SER A 127 6.52 -13.43 -13.15
C SER A 127 6.46 -14.64 -14.06
N THR A 128 5.47 -14.69 -14.96
CA THR A 128 5.34 -15.73 -15.99
C THR A 128 6.42 -15.59 -17.07
N PHE A 129 6.74 -14.36 -17.49
CA PHE A 129 7.74 -14.07 -18.51
C PHE A 129 9.20 -14.10 -18.00
N SER A 130 9.40 -14.02 -16.69
CA SER A 130 10.72 -14.13 -16.04
C SER A 130 11.18 -15.58 -15.81
N ALA A 131 10.40 -16.58 -16.21
CA ALA A 131 10.85 -17.97 -16.27
C ALA A 131 11.99 -18.10 -17.29
N GLU A 132 13.15 -18.62 -16.85
CA GLU A 132 14.34 -18.81 -17.70
C GLU A 132 13.96 -19.56 -18.99
N GLY A 133 14.18 -18.93 -20.16
CA GLY A 133 13.95 -19.53 -21.47
C GLY A 133 12.77 -18.96 -22.29
N SER A 134 12.03 -17.97 -21.80
CA SER A 134 10.96 -17.33 -22.58
C SER A 134 11.51 -16.38 -23.67
N LEU A 135 10.89 -16.41 -24.86
CA LEU A 135 11.15 -15.53 -26.02
C LEU A 135 11.06 -14.03 -25.66
N PHE A 136 10.37 -13.71 -24.56
CA PHE A 136 10.16 -12.36 -24.03
C PHE A 136 11.21 -11.90 -23.02
N SER A 137 12.23 -12.72 -22.72
CA SER A 137 13.36 -12.34 -21.84
C SER A 137 14.13 -11.11 -22.34
N GLN A 138 14.00 -10.77 -23.63
CA GLN A 138 14.61 -9.61 -24.28
C GLN A 138 13.69 -8.36 -24.30
N LEU A 139 12.38 -8.50 -24.07
CA LEU A 139 11.49 -7.36 -23.83
C LEU A 139 11.77 -6.87 -22.41
N GLY A 140 12.65 -5.86 -22.34
CA GLY A 140 13.31 -5.47 -21.11
C GLY A 140 12.34 -5.29 -19.95
N LYS A 141 12.75 -5.79 -18.77
CA LYS A 141 12.05 -5.63 -17.48
C LYS A 141 11.52 -4.20 -17.24
N HIS A 142 12.16 -3.19 -17.85
CA HIS A 142 11.83 -1.77 -17.71
C HIS A 142 10.41 -1.38 -18.15
N GLU A 143 9.82 -1.97 -19.20
CA GLU A 143 8.46 -1.60 -19.60
C GLU A 143 7.40 -2.16 -18.65
N ILE A 144 7.68 -3.32 -18.05
CA ILE A 144 6.75 -4.08 -17.20
C ILE A 144 6.64 -3.48 -15.78
N PHE A 145 7.65 -2.72 -15.33
CA PHE A 145 7.66 -2.01 -14.05
C PHE A 145 7.43 -0.50 -14.21
N THR A 146 6.70 -0.08 -15.25
CA THR A 146 6.32 1.33 -15.40
C THR A 146 5.06 1.60 -14.58
N PRO A 147 5.10 2.54 -13.61
CA PRO A 147 3.90 2.90 -12.86
C PRO A 147 2.90 3.59 -13.78
N THR A 148 1.61 3.24 -13.63
CA THR A 148 0.52 3.94 -14.35
C THR A 148 0.34 5.36 -13.83
N LYS A 149 0.68 5.60 -12.56
CA LYS A 149 0.62 6.92 -11.94
C LYS A 149 1.69 7.05 -10.87
N THR A 150 2.35 8.19 -10.81
CA THR A 150 3.26 8.56 -9.71
C THR A 150 2.69 9.78 -9.02
N TYR A 151 2.60 9.72 -7.69
CA TYR A 151 2.05 10.81 -6.88
C TYR A 151 3.18 11.69 -6.33
N PRO A 152 2.86 12.95 -5.96
CA PRO A 152 3.77 13.79 -5.20
C PRO A 152 4.20 13.13 -3.88
N VAL A 153 5.26 13.67 -3.30
CA VAL A 153 5.69 13.28 -1.95
C VAL A 153 4.67 13.78 -0.95
N MET A 154 4.19 12.89 -0.08
CA MET A 154 3.14 13.14 0.90
C MET A 154 3.64 12.92 2.32
N THR A 155 3.11 13.70 3.25
CA THR A 155 3.26 13.54 4.70
C THR A 155 2.05 12.84 5.31
N VAL A 156 2.09 12.55 6.61
CA VAL A 156 0.92 12.01 7.34
C VAL A 156 -0.28 12.96 7.24
N SER A 157 -0.08 14.27 7.34
CA SER A 157 -1.15 15.25 7.23
C SER A 157 -1.76 15.28 5.82
N ASP A 158 -0.94 15.16 4.77
CA ASP A 158 -1.44 15.09 3.39
C ASP A 158 -2.30 13.82 3.19
N LEU A 159 -1.81 12.67 3.65
CA LEU A 159 -2.56 11.40 3.60
C LEU A 159 -3.85 11.44 4.43
N ALA A 160 -3.83 12.14 5.56
CA ALA A 160 -5.00 12.31 6.41
C ALA A 160 -6.06 13.21 5.77
N ALA A 161 -5.66 14.20 4.98
CA ALA A 161 -6.58 15.05 4.22
C ALA A 161 -7.29 14.27 3.12
N GLU A 162 -6.59 13.34 2.45
CA GLU A 162 -7.16 12.47 1.41
C GLU A 162 -8.20 11.47 1.94
N PHE A 163 -8.23 11.22 3.25
CA PHE A 163 -9.30 10.42 3.86
C PHE A 163 -10.67 11.10 3.72
N GLY A 164 -10.73 12.43 3.90
CA GLY A 164 -11.98 13.19 3.81
C GLY A 164 -12.56 13.18 2.40
N THR A 165 -11.70 13.30 1.37
CA THR A 165 -12.09 13.24 -0.04
C THR A 165 -12.48 11.83 -0.47
N ALA A 166 -11.83 10.78 0.04
CA ALA A 166 -12.15 9.38 -0.29
C ALA A 166 -13.52 8.91 0.26
N MET A 167 -13.98 9.45 1.41
CA MET A 167 -15.30 9.13 1.95
C MET A 167 -16.46 9.72 1.13
N GLU A 168 -16.27 10.87 0.49
CA GLU A 168 -17.30 11.48 -0.38
C GLU A 168 -17.49 10.74 -1.71
N VAL A 169 -16.47 10.01 -2.19
CA VAL A 169 -16.53 9.27 -3.47
C VAL A 169 -17.07 7.84 -3.29
N THR A 170 -17.20 7.36 -2.05
CA THR A 170 -17.65 5.99 -1.73
C THR A 170 -19.09 5.93 -1.21
N LEU A 171 -19.80 7.07 -1.12
CA LEU A 171 -21.23 7.20 -0.84
C LEU A 171 -22.00 7.52 -2.13
#